data_AF-A0A8S3WUZ8-F1
#
_entry.id   AF-A0A8S3WUZ8-F1
#
_cell.length_a   1.000
_cell.length_b   1.000
_cell.length_c   1.000
_cell.angle_alpha   90.00
_cell.angle_beta   90.00
_cell.angle_gamma   90.00
#
_symmetry.space_group_name_H-M   'P 1'
#
loop_
_entity.id
_entity.type
_entity.pdbx_description
1 polymer ?
#
loop_
_entity_poly.entity_id
_entity_poly.type
_entity_poly.pdbx_seq_one_letter_code
_entity_poly.pdbx_strand_id
1 'polypeptide(L)'
;MDLPVVVDSNDDEIVSHELEQMRSILEEAILETRSTPLENRPRLPRIPLSKRNRAVVRALNPMLVTYLEASRDLCETDSILFGAAVAVCRIIGAKLPMAGRATTQSNAIPAWRKRIEDRIAKARALIGRLTSFRSGNNRPRIMRTVRMAFAGTNISLSQPDITQKLTERIDDLKQKIAAWGKRIRRFFEGSRRFNQNRLFQSDQKRLYKLLERPKVCVAGQGPDQADIIAFWRGLWSEPVNHSEGPWMEVVASQGANVTPMDPITITPEDVAEAVRRAPNWKRPGLDGLHHYWLKGFVECHAVLARQFQEALDQKSLPSLFTTGITHLVPKDQDTTDPSKYRPITAKGGETGGFAYRARMHRLFAELEPSVTVTEQNLADRVRYILRSNTFDVERLRREAVRSSGENAAAEDAVPQLAEQTANVDTAVNTPVVVDSNDDGTVAQELELEQTRSTLEEAIVETRSTPLENRPRLPRLALSKRNRAVVRALNPMLVTYLEASRDLCETVSIIFDAALAVCRIIGAKLSTAGRATGQSSAIPAWRIRIEERIARAREHISLLARLAD
;
A
#
# COMPACT_ATOMS: atom_id res chain seq x y z
N MET A 1 45.29 -38.68 8.21
CA MET A 1 46.05 -37.56 7.63
C MET A 1 45.04 -36.72 6.90
N ASP A 2 44.48 -35.74 7.61
CA ASP A 2 43.48 -34.83 7.05
C ASP A 2 44.19 -33.70 6.32
N LEU A 3 43.85 -33.54 5.04
CA LEU A 3 44.31 -32.42 4.21
C LEU A 3 43.63 -31.12 4.68
N PRO A 4 44.38 -30.02 4.86
CA PRO A 4 43.78 -28.76 5.26
C PRO A 4 43.05 -28.13 4.08
N VAL A 5 41.80 -27.73 4.33
CA VAL A 5 41.02 -26.87 3.43
C VAL A 5 41.71 -25.51 3.40
N VAL A 6 42.34 -25.19 2.26
CA VAL A 6 42.84 -23.84 1.97
C VAL A 6 41.61 -22.95 1.77
N VAL A 7 41.24 -22.21 2.81
CA VAL A 7 40.33 -21.08 2.69
C VAL A 7 41.14 -19.92 2.14
N ASP A 8 40.69 -19.39 1.02
CA ASP A 8 41.40 -18.43 0.16
C ASP A 8 41.62 -17.10 0.91
N SER A 9 42.88 -16.76 1.22
CA SER A 9 43.26 -15.58 2.02
C SER A 9 42.87 -14.24 1.37
N ASN A 10 42.54 -14.25 0.08
CA ASN A 10 42.09 -13.08 -0.68
C ASN A 10 40.66 -12.63 -0.31
N ASP A 11 39.76 -13.54 0.04
CA ASP A 11 38.37 -13.19 0.34
C ASP A 11 38.26 -12.46 1.70
N ASP A 12 39.08 -12.83 2.68
CA ASP A 12 39.15 -12.16 3.99
C ASP A 12 39.78 -10.76 3.89
N GLU A 13 40.79 -10.56 3.05
CA GLU A 13 41.36 -9.23 2.77
C GLU A 13 40.36 -8.31 2.07
N ILE A 14 39.57 -8.82 1.12
CA ILE A 14 38.53 -8.03 0.43
C ILE A 14 37.41 -7.63 1.40
N VAL A 15 36.93 -8.57 2.23
CA VAL A 15 35.88 -8.29 3.22
C VAL A 15 36.36 -7.31 4.29
N SER A 16 37.60 -7.42 4.75
CA SER A 16 38.17 -6.48 5.74
C SER A 16 38.32 -5.06 5.17
N HIS A 17 38.77 -4.92 3.93
CA HIS A 17 38.88 -3.63 3.27
C HIS A 17 37.50 -2.97 3.02
N GLU A 18 36.49 -3.76 2.62
CA GLU A 18 35.12 -3.25 2.50
C GLU A 18 34.54 -2.77 3.84
N LEU A 19 34.81 -3.49 4.95
CA LEU A 19 34.38 -3.09 6.29
C LEU A 19 35.08 -1.81 6.77
N GLU A 20 36.38 -1.66 6.49
CA GLU A 20 37.14 -0.45 6.84
C GLU A 20 36.64 0.77 6.05
N GLN A 21 36.33 0.61 4.76
CA GLN A 21 35.69 1.65 3.97
C GLN A 21 34.33 2.06 4.56
N MET A 22 33.50 1.08 4.97
CA MET A 22 32.21 1.36 5.61
C MET A 22 32.38 2.13 6.92
N ARG A 23 33.39 1.78 7.72
CA ARG A 23 33.74 2.47 8.96
C ARG A 23 34.18 3.91 8.71
N SER A 24 35.06 4.13 7.74
CA SER A 24 35.52 5.48 7.37
C SER A 24 34.35 6.39 6.95
N ILE A 25 33.43 5.88 6.12
CA ILE A 25 32.22 6.61 5.71
C ILE A 25 31.31 6.92 6.92
N LEU A 26 31.20 5.99 7.87
CA LEU A 26 30.43 6.19 9.10
C LEU A 26 31.03 7.31 9.96
N GLU A 27 32.35 7.29 10.18
CA GLU A 27 33.06 8.31 10.97
C GLU A 27 32.90 9.70 10.36
N GLU A 28 33.11 9.82 9.05
CA GLU A 28 32.94 11.08 8.33
C GLU A 28 31.49 11.60 8.47
N ALA A 29 30.50 10.73 8.30
CA ALA A 29 29.09 11.11 8.40
C ALA A 29 28.68 11.54 9.82
N ILE A 30 29.21 10.90 10.86
CA ILE A 30 28.95 11.28 12.26
C ILE A 30 29.59 12.64 12.56
N LEU A 31 30.85 12.85 12.15
CA LEU A 31 31.56 14.11 12.35
C LEU A 31 30.85 15.29 11.66
N GLU A 32 30.45 15.10 10.40
CA GLU A 32 29.70 16.10 9.65
C GLU A 32 28.36 16.42 10.32
N THR A 33 27.63 15.39 10.78
CA THR A 33 26.34 15.58 11.46
C THR A 33 26.48 16.34 12.78
N ARG A 34 27.54 16.09 13.55
CA ARG A 34 27.84 16.82 14.79
C ARG A 34 28.13 18.29 14.54
N SER A 35 28.81 18.61 13.44
CA SER A 35 29.11 19.99 13.05
C SER A 35 27.95 20.73 12.37
N THR A 36 26.90 20.01 11.95
CA THR A 36 25.78 20.57 11.18
C THR A 36 24.57 20.86 12.07
N PRO A 37 24.10 22.12 12.14
CA PRO A 37 22.86 22.46 12.85
C PRO A 37 21.66 21.66 12.32
N LEU A 38 20.69 21.35 13.20
CA LEU A 38 19.50 20.54 12.86
C LEU A 38 18.77 21.03 11.61
N GLU A 39 18.64 22.35 11.45
CA GLU A 39 17.94 22.99 10.32
C GLU A 39 18.61 22.74 8.97
N ASN A 40 19.93 22.52 8.98
CA ASN A 40 20.76 22.33 7.80
C ASN A 40 21.01 20.86 7.48
N ARG A 41 20.54 19.93 8.33
CA ARG A 41 20.71 18.50 8.09
C ARG A 41 19.97 18.06 6.81
N PRO A 42 20.58 17.18 5.99
CA PRO A 42 19.95 16.69 4.77
C PRO A 42 18.70 15.86 5.08
N ARG A 43 17.75 15.77 4.13
CA ARG A 43 16.58 14.90 4.33
C ARG A 43 16.94 13.44 4.06
N LEU A 44 16.65 12.56 5.02
CA LEU A 44 16.85 11.12 4.84
C LEU A 44 15.81 10.56 3.84
N PRO A 45 16.23 9.98 2.70
CA PRO A 45 15.29 9.43 1.72
C PRO A 45 14.70 8.10 2.21
N ARG A 46 13.52 7.76 1.68
CA ARG A 46 12.91 6.44 1.89
C ARG A 46 13.70 5.38 1.13
N ILE A 47 14.38 4.50 1.86
CA ILE A 47 15.17 3.42 1.28
C ILE A 47 14.30 2.16 1.03
N PRO A 48 14.44 1.48 -0.12
CA PRO A 48 13.80 0.18 -0.36
C PRO A 48 14.26 -0.91 0.62
N LEU A 49 13.35 -1.78 1.06
CA LEU A 49 13.63 -2.89 1.98
C LEU A 49 14.28 -4.11 1.27
N SER A 50 15.30 -3.87 0.44
CA SER A 50 16.00 -4.92 -0.30
C SER A 50 16.92 -5.74 0.63
N LYS A 51 17.28 -6.97 0.22
CA LYS A 51 18.25 -7.79 0.98
C LYS A 51 19.59 -7.06 1.14
N ARG A 52 20.09 -6.43 0.06
CA ARG A 52 21.33 -5.63 0.06
C ARG A 52 21.28 -4.49 1.08
N ASN A 53 20.21 -3.69 1.06
CA ASN A 53 20.11 -2.51 1.94
C ASN A 53 20.04 -2.92 3.41
N ARG A 54 19.37 -4.05 3.72
CA ARG A 54 19.36 -4.61 5.07
C ARG A 54 20.72 -5.16 5.49
N ALA A 55 21.49 -5.75 4.57
CA ALA A 55 22.84 -6.21 4.86
C ALA A 55 23.76 -5.05 5.25
N VAL A 56 23.70 -3.92 4.52
CA VAL A 56 24.47 -2.70 4.85
C VAL A 56 24.12 -2.18 6.25
N VAL A 57 22.83 -2.09 6.58
CA VAL A 57 22.39 -1.65 7.93
C VAL A 57 22.91 -2.60 9.01
N ARG A 58 22.84 -3.92 8.79
CA ARG A 58 23.33 -4.91 9.76
C ARG A 58 24.84 -4.89 9.92
N ALA A 59 25.59 -4.64 8.85
CA ALA A 59 27.04 -4.55 8.90
C ALA A 59 27.52 -3.31 9.66
N LEU A 60 26.81 -2.18 9.54
CA LEU A 60 27.12 -0.96 10.30
C LEU A 60 26.68 -1.02 11.77
N ASN A 61 25.60 -1.76 12.08
CA ASN A 61 25.05 -1.86 13.43
C ASN A 61 26.10 -2.15 14.54
N PRO A 62 26.96 -3.19 14.44
CA PRO A 62 27.97 -3.45 15.47
C PRO A 62 29.05 -2.35 15.56
N MET A 63 29.31 -1.62 14.47
CA MET A 63 30.26 -0.49 14.49
C MET A 63 29.74 0.69 15.30
N LEU A 64 28.42 0.79 15.51
CA LEU A 64 27.82 1.88 16.27
C LEU A 64 28.09 1.78 17.77
N VAL A 65 28.34 0.58 18.30
CA VAL A 65 28.51 0.33 19.75
C VAL A 65 29.53 1.30 20.34
N THR A 66 30.71 1.41 19.72
CA THR A 66 31.81 2.26 20.17
C THR A 66 31.43 3.74 20.28
N TYR A 67 30.59 4.25 19.36
CA TYR A 67 30.16 5.65 19.39
C TYR A 67 29.00 5.85 20.36
N LEU A 68 28.09 4.87 20.46
CA LEU A 68 26.92 4.92 21.32
C LEU A 68 27.28 4.82 22.80
N GLU A 69 28.26 3.98 23.16
CA GLU A 69 28.77 3.88 24.54
C GLU A 69 29.43 5.18 25.00
N ALA A 70 30.11 5.88 24.08
CA ALA A 70 30.71 7.19 24.35
C ALA A 70 29.67 8.34 24.39
N SER A 71 28.40 8.07 24.07
CA SER A 71 27.35 9.10 24.02
C SER A 71 26.94 9.55 25.41
N ARG A 72 27.03 10.86 25.64
CA ARG A 72 26.75 11.47 26.95
C ARG A 72 25.27 11.77 27.17
N ASP A 73 24.57 12.16 26.12
CA ASP A 73 23.17 12.58 26.20
C ASP A 73 22.33 12.13 24.99
N LEU A 74 21.02 12.34 25.07
CA LEU A 74 20.06 11.97 24.01
C LEU A 74 20.31 12.75 22.70
N CYS A 75 20.86 13.97 22.75
CA CYS A 75 21.12 14.79 21.57
C CYS A 75 22.33 14.26 20.78
N GLU A 76 23.37 13.84 21.49
CA GLU A 76 24.55 13.20 20.93
C GLU A 76 24.18 11.83 20.34
N THR A 77 23.37 11.03 21.04
CA THR A 77 22.85 9.76 20.52
C THR A 77 22.04 9.97 19.24
N ASP A 78 21.12 10.95 19.21
CA ASP A 78 20.38 11.29 17.99
C ASP A 78 21.33 11.63 16.82
N SER A 79 22.34 12.46 17.08
CA SER A 79 23.31 12.89 16.06
C SER A 79 24.13 11.73 15.51
N ILE A 80 24.52 10.78 16.36
CA ILE A 80 25.21 9.54 15.95
C ILE A 80 24.30 8.69 15.06
N LEU A 81 23.04 8.48 15.48
CA LEU A 81 22.07 7.68 14.72
C LEU A 81 21.71 8.31 13.38
N PHE A 82 21.62 9.64 13.34
CA PHE A 82 21.43 10.38 12.10
C PHE A 82 22.64 10.24 11.17
N GLY A 83 23.86 10.40 11.70
CA GLY A 83 25.10 10.18 10.95
C GLY A 83 25.18 8.75 10.37
N ALA A 84 24.81 7.75 11.17
CA ALA A 84 24.72 6.36 10.72
C ALA A 84 23.72 6.17 9.57
N ALA A 85 22.55 6.82 9.64
CA ALA A 85 21.57 6.79 8.57
C ALA A 85 22.09 7.46 7.28
N VAL A 86 22.83 8.57 7.40
CA VAL A 86 23.52 9.24 6.28
C VAL A 86 24.58 8.32 5.67
N ALA A 87 25.39 7.65 6.48
CA ALA A 87 26.40 6.69 6.03
C ALA A 87 25.77 5.55 5.22
N VAL A 88 24.67 4.95 5.72
CA VAL A 88 23.91 3.94 4.98
C VAL A 88 23.41 4.49 3.62
N CYS A 89 22.90 5.72 3.60
CA CYS A 89 22.47 6.35 2.35
C CYS A 89 23.62 6.52 1.35
N ARG A 90 24.80 6.94 1.82
CA ARG A 90 26.02 7.10 0.99
C ARG A 90 26.47 5.77 0.40
N ILE A 91 26.58 4.73 1.22
CA ILE A 91 27.00 3.38 0.80
C ILE A 91 26.05 2.77 -0.24
N ILE A 92 24.74 3.02 -0.10
CA ILE A 92 23.72 2.54 -1.06
C ILE A 92 23.67 3.41 -2.34
N GLY A 93 24.32 4.57 -2.35
CA GLY A 93 24.25 5.53 -3.45
C GLY A 93 22.92 6.28 -3.51
N ALA A 94 22.22 6.41 -2.38
CA ALA A 94 20.96 7.15 -2.29
C ALA A 94 21.24 8.66 -2.29
N LYS A 95 20.53 9.41 -3.14
CA LYS A 95 20.64 10.87 -3.19
C LYS A 95 20.03 11.48 -1.92
N LEU A 96 20.82 12.24 -1.17
CA LEU A 96 20.40 13.03 -0.02
C LEU A 96 19.98 14.43 -0.50
N PRO A 97 18.68 14.77 -0.48
CA PRO A 97 18.22 16.10 -0.84
C PRO A 97 18.59 17.10 0.25
N MET A 98 19.08 18.28 -0.15
CA MET A 98 19.32 19.40 0.77
C MET A 98 18.04 19.83 1.49
N ALA A 99 18.20 20.34 2.71
CA ALA A 99 17.13 20.99 3.47
C ALA A 99 16.45 22.08 2.61
N GLY A 100 15.11 22.18 2.68
CA GLY A 100 14.34 23.21 1.98
C GLY A 100 13.83 22.90 0.57
N ARG A 101 14.39 21.92 -0.17
CA ARG A 101 13.79 21.50 -1.45
C ARG A 101 12.60 20.56 -1.19
N ALA A 102 11.38 21.12 -1.19
CA ALA A 102 10.19 20.31 -1.24
C ALA A 102 10.29 19.35 -2.44
N THR A 103 10.31 18.04 -2.16
CA THR A 103 10.12 17.03 -3.20
C THR A 103 8.67 17.19 -3.64
N THR A 104 8.44 18.06 -4.63
CA THR A 104 7.15 18.09 -5.30
C THR A 104 6.96 16.68 -5.83
N GLN A 105 5.95 15.98 -5.31
CA GLN A 105 5.42 14.83 -6.01
C GLN A 105 4.93 15.39 -7.33
N SER A 106 5.81 15.34 -8.34
CA SER A 106 5.45 15.71 -9.69
C SER A 106 4.26 14.82 -10.01
N ASN A 107 3.09 15.44 -10.14
CA ASN A 107 1.92 14.81 -10.75
C ASN A 107 2.23 14.65 -12.25
N ALA A 108 3.35 13.97 -12.55
CA ALA A 108 3.88 13.81 -13.88
C ALA A 108 2.81 13.04 -14.66
N ILE A 109 2.27 13.72 -15.66
CA ILE A 109 1.31 13.13 -16.57
C ILE A 109 1.96 11.86 -17.13
N PRO A 110 1.33 10.68 -16.99
CA PRO A 110 1.91 9.44 -17.48
C PRO A 110 2.26 9.54 -18.97
N ALA A 111 3.41 8.98 -19.36
CA ALA A 111 3.90 9.07 -20.74
C ALA A 111 2.91 8.56 -21.80
N TRP A 112 2.07 7.57 -21.47
CA TRP A 112 1.01 7.11 -22.36
C TRP A 112 -0.06 8.17 -22.61
N ARG A 113 -0.43 8.96 -21.59
CA ARG A 113 -1.45 10.01 -21.68
C ARG A 113 -0.96 11.14 -22.56
N LYS A 114 0.26 11.61 -22.29
CA LYS A 114 0.94 12.64 -23.08
C LYS A 114 0.99 12.26 -24.57
N ARG A 115 1.38 11.03 -24.91
CA ARG A 115 1.42 10.54 -26.30
C ARG A 115 0.06 10.58 -27.00
N ILE A 116 -1.04 10.30 -26.30
CA ILE A 116 -2.38 10.33 -26.91
C ILE A 116 -2.86 11.78 -27.04
N GLU A 117 -2.63 12.63 -26.04
CA GLU A 117 -2.92 14.07 -26.09
C GLU A 117 -2.17 14.75 -27.24
N ASP A 118 -0.90 14.42 -27.45
CA ASP A 118 -0.09 14.92 -28.57
C ASP A 118 -0.67 14.50 -29.94
N ARG A 119 -1.18 13.26 -30.05
CA ARG A 119 -1.86 12.79 -31.28
C ARG A 119 -3.16 13.55 -31.53
N ILE A 120 -3.94 13.79 -30.49
CA ILE A 120 -5.17 14.60 -30.57
C ILE A 120 -4.83 16.03 -31.02
N ALA A 121 -3.80 16.65 -30.43
CA ALA A 121 -3.36 18.00 -30.79
C ALA A 121 -2.91 18.09 -32.27
N LYS A 122 -2.10 17.14 -32.72
CA LYS A 122 -1.66 17.06 -34.14
C LYS A 122 -2.83 16.87 -35.09
N ALA A 123 -3.80 16.02 -34.75
CA ALA A 123 -5.00 15.81 -35.57
C ALA A 123 -5.90 17.07 -35.62
N ARG A 124 -6.09 17.78 -34.50
CA ARG A 124 -6.81 19.06 -34.47
C ARG A 124 -6.14 20.11 -35.34
N ALA A 125 -4.82 20.24 -35.26
CA ALA A 125 -4.05 21.16 -36.09
C ALA A 125 -4.16 20.80 -37.59
N LEU A 126 -4.20 19.50 -37.93
CA LEU A 126 -4.40 19.05 -39.30
C LEU A 126 -5.84 19.34 -39.79
N ILE A 127 -6.86 19.09 -38.97
CA ILE A 127 -8.25 19.46 -39.30
C ILE A 127 -8.33 20.97 -39.59
N GLY A 128 -7.76 21.82 -38.73
CA GLY A 128 -7.76 23.27 -38.96
C GLY A 128 -7.16 23.66 -40.32
N ARG A 129 -6.03 23.04 -40.70
CA ARG A 129 -5.39 23.27 -42.01
C ARG A 129 -6.21 22.75 -43.19
N LEU A 130 -6.83 21.58 -43.06
CA LEU A 130 -7.70 21.02 -44.10
C LEU A 130 -8.97 21.88 -44.29
N THR A 131 -9.55 22.36 -43.19
CA THR A 131 -10.68 23.30 -43.24
C THR A 131 -10.29 24.62 -43.89
N SER A 132 -9.13 25.20 -43.55
CA SER A 132 -8.64 26.43 -44.19
C SER A 132 -8.40 26.27 -45.69
N PHE A 133 -7.85 25.13 -46.12
CA PHE A 133 -7.70 24.82 -47.55
C PHE A 133 -9.06 24.70 -48.25
N ARG A 134 -10.03 24.03 -47.63
CA ARG A 134 -11.40 23.91 -48.14
C ARG A 134 -12.10 25.28 -48.28
N SER A 135 -11.77 26.24 -47.42
CA SER A 135 -12.25 27.63 -47.50
C SER A 135 -11.51 28.49 -48.54
N GLY A 136 -10.65 27.91 -49.38
CA GLY A 136 -9.95 28.62 -50.46
C GLY A 136 -8.55 29.15 -50.11
N ASN A 137 -7.99 28.80 -48.95
CA ASN A 137 -6.66 29.28 -48.56
C ASN A 137 -5.54 28.40 -49.12
N ASN A 138 -4.94 28.85 -50.22
CA ASN A 138 -3.90 28.11 -50.96
C ASN A 138 -2.46 28.53 -50.60
N ARG A 139 -2.20 29.06 -49.40
CA ARG A 139 -0.82 29.39 -48.99
C ARG A 139 0.11 28.16 -49.09
N PRO A 140 1.36 28.31 -49.56
CA PRO A 140 2.28 27.18 -49.80
C PRO A 140 2.48 26.25 -48.59
N ARG A 141 2.51 26.81 -47.37
CA ARG A 141 2.60 26.03 -46.11
C ARG A 141 1.39 25.12 -45.89
N ILE A 142 0.19 25.61 -46.20
CA ILE A 142 -1.05 24.83 -46.09
C ILE A 142 -1.06 23.74 -47.16
N MET A 143 -0.81 24.09 -48.43
CA MET A 143 -0.71 23.12 -49.53
C MET A 143 0.30 22.00 -49.24
N ARG A 144 1.49 22.31 -48.72
CA ARG A 144 2.48 21.30 -48.34
C ARG A 144 1.93 20.34 -47.29
N THR A 145 1.22 20.87 -46.29
CA THR A 145 0.63 20.05 -45.23
C THR A 145 -0.52 19.18 -45.73
N VAL A 146 -1.34 19.70 -46.64
CA VAL A 146 -2.43 18.93 -47.27
C VAL A 146 -1.86 17.83 -48.16
N ARG A 147 -0.84 18.11 -48.99
CA ARG A 147 -0.13 17.07 -49.78
C ARG A 147 0.43 15.97 -48.89
N MET A 148 1.06 16.32 -47.76
CA MET A 148 1.55 15.32 -46.80
C MET A 148 0.42 14.53 -46.12
N ALA A 149 -0.76 15.13 -45.93
CA ALA A 149 -1.91 14.45 -45.32
C ALA A 149 -2.49 13.34 -46.19
N PHE A 150 -2.30 13.45 -47.51
CA PHE A 150 -2.67 12.51 -48.56
C PHE A 150 -1.46 11.79 -49.18
N ALA A 151 -0.25 11.98 -48.64
CA ALA A 151 0.94 11.29 -49.15
C ALA A 151 0.77 9.76 -49.00
N GLY A 152 1.04 9.04 -50.09
CA GLY A 152 0.80 7.59 -50.15
C GLY A 152 -0.65 7.18 -50.41
N THR A 153 -1.55 8.13 -50.69
CA THR A 153 -2.88 7.87 -51.24
C THR A 153 -2.91 8.29 -52.72
N ASN A 154 -3.63 7.58 -53.58
CA ASN A 154 -3.76 7.88 -55.02
C ASN A 154 -4.65 9.11 -55.29
N ILE A 155 -4.63 10.11 -54.40
CA ILE A 155 -5.52 11.27 -54.43
C ILE A 155 -4.71 12.49 -54.85
N SER A 156 -5.02 13.03 -56.04
CA SER A 156 -4.46 14.29 -56.51
C SER A 156 -5.32 15.47 -56.08
N LEU A 157 -4.68 16.58 -55.71
CA LEU A 157 -5.35 17.82 -55.31
C LEU A 157 -6.09 18.52 -56.44
N SER A 158 -5.86 18.11 -57.69
CA SER A 158 -6.49 18.65 -58.89
C SER A 158 -7.75 17.88 -59.32
N GLN A 159 -8.13 16.81 -58.61
CA GLN A 159 -9.33 16.03 -58.92
C GLN A 159 -10.61 16.81 -58.54
N PRO A 160 -11.70 16.69 -59.32
CA PRO A 160 -12.96 17.40 -59.04
C PRO A 160 -13.58 17.00 -57.69
N ASP A 161 -13.39 15.76 -57.26
CA ASP A 161 -13.91 15.17 -56.01
C ASP A 161 -13.04 15.47 -54.77
N ILE A 162 -12.04 16.36 -54.88
CA ILE A 162 -11.14 16.68 -53.76
C ILE A 162 -11.88 17.23 -52.54
N THR A 163 -12.95 18.00 -52.73
CA THR A 163 -13.76 18.58 -51.65
C THR A 163 -14.45 17.49 -50.82
N GLN A 164 -14.92 16.43 -51.46
CA GLN A 164 -15.52 15.27 -50.81
C GLN A 164 -14.44 14.49 -50.03
N LYS A 165 -13.31 14.19 -50.68
CA LYS A 165 -12.17 13.48 -50.05
C LYS A 165 -11.58 14.24 -48.86
N LEU A 166 -11.56 15.57 -48.92
CA LEU A 166 -11.18 16.42 -47.79
C LEU A 166 -12.16 16.29 -46.63
N THR A 167 -13.46 16.24 -46.92
CA THR A 167 -14.50 16.10 -45.90
C THR A 167 -14.43 14.73 -45.23
N GLU A 168 -14.32 13.65 -46.00
CA GLU A 168 -14.07 12.29 -45.50
C GLU A 168 -12.82 12.24 -44.61
N ARG A 169 -11.73 12.87 -45.04
CA ARG A 169 -10.49 12.91 -44.26
C ARG A 169 -10.62 13.71 -42.96
N ILE A 170 -11.38 14.80 -42.96
CA ILE A 170 -11.68 15.58 -41.76
C ILE A 170 -12.51 14.74 -40.80
N ASP A 171 -13.52 14.02 -41.28
CA ASP A 171 -14.38 13.19 -40.45
C ASP A 171 -13.66 11.96 -39.90
N ASP A 172 -12.78 11.31 -40.67
CA ASP A 172 -11.83 10.30 -40.19
C ASP A 172 -11.00 10.81 -39.00
N LEU A 173 -10.47 12.03 -39.09
CA LEU A 173 -9.68 12.64 -38.03
C LEU A 173 -10.54 12.97 -36.80
N LYS A 174 -11.78 13.45 -36.98
CA LYS A 174 -12.73 13.65 -35.88
C LYS A 174 -13.06 12.33 -35.18
N GLN A 175 -13.32 11.27 -35.94
CA GLN A 175 -13.57 9.92 -35.40
C GLN A 175 -12.36 9.40 -34.61
N LYS A 176 -11.15 9.57 -35.14
CA LYS A 176 -9.90 9.20 -34.44
C LYS A 176 -9.72 9.99 -33.14
N ILE A 177 -9.97 11.31 -33.15
CA ILE A 177 -9.93 12.14 -31.94
C ILE A 177 -10.93 11.63 -30.90
N ALA A 178 -12.16 11.32 -31.30
CA ALA A 178 -13.19 10.78 -30.41
C ALA A 178 -12.76 9.42 -29.82
N ALA A 179 -12.21 8.52 -30.65
CA ALA A 179 -11.71 7.22 -30.21
C ALA A 179 -10.55 7.34 -29.23
N TRP A 180 -9.59 8.24 -29.50
CA TRP A 180 -8.47 8.52 -28.59
C TRP A 180 -8.94 9.14 -27.28
N GLY A 181 -9.92 10.05 -27.31
CA GLY A 181 -10.54 10.61 -26.11
C GLY A 181 -11.23 9.54 -25.26
N LYS A 182 -12.01 8.64 -25.89
CA LYS A 182 -12.61 7.47 -25.21
C LYS A 182 -11.54 6.56 -24.59
N ARG A 183 -10.42 6.35 -25.28
CA ARG A 183 -9.30 5.55 -24.76
C ARG A 183 -8.67 6.16 -23.51
N ILE A 184 -8.46 7.49 -23.48
CA ILE A 184 -7.97 8.19 -22.28
C ILE A 184 -8.95 7.99 -21.11
N ARG A 185 -10.24 8.22 -21.32
CA ARG A 185 -11.28 8.04 -20.28
C ARG A 185 -11.27 6.61 -19.73
N ARG A 186 -11.31 5.60 -20.61
CA ARG A 186 -11.30 4.19 -20.22
C ARG A 186 -10.07 3.83 -19.36
N PHE A 187 -8.89 4.28 -19.74
CA PHE A 187 -7.67 4.01 -18.96
C PHE A 187 -7.65 4.76 -17.63
N PHE A 188 -8.13 6.00 -17.60
CA PHE A 188 -8.26 6.76 -16.37
C PHE A 188 -9.25 6.11 -15.40
N GLU A 189 -10.45 5.76 -15.88
CA GLU A 189 -11.48 5.06 -15.10
C GLU A 189 -10.99 3.68 -14.63
N GLY A 190 -10.36 2.91 -15.50
CA GLY A 190 -9.77 1.62 -15.13
C GLY A 190 -8.72 1.75 -14.03
N SER A 191 -7.81 2.72 -14.16
CA SER A 191 -6.80 3.01 -13.13
C SER A 191 -7.42 3.50 -11.84
N ARG A 192 -8.45 4.35 -11.93
CA ARG A 192 -9.20 4.86 -10.76
C ARG A 192 -9.90 3.72 -10.03
N ARG A 193 -10.64 2.86 -10.75
CA ARG A 193 -11.33 1.68 -10.19
C ARG A 193 -10.33 0.71 -9.56
N PHE A 194 -9.21 0.43 -10.23
CA PHE A 194 -8.15 -0.40 -9.67
C PHE A 194 -7.61 0.18 -8.35
N ASN A 195 -7.32 1.48 -8.32
CA ASN A 195 -6.84 2.14 -7.11
C ASN A 195 -7.89 2.17 -6.00
N GLN A 196 -9.16 2.43 -6.33
CA GLN A 196 -10.27 2.41 -5.38
C GLN A 196 -10.50 1.00 -4.81
N ASN A 197 -10.51 -0.04 -5.65
CA ASN A 197 -10.66 -1.42 -5.20
C ASN A 197 -9.48 -1.87 -4.33
N ARG A 198 -8.25 -1.50 -4.72
CA ARG A 198 -7.07 -1.75 -3.89
C ARG A 198 -7.18 -1.04 -2.54
N LEU A 199 -7.63 0.22 -2.54
CA LEU A 199 -7.82 0.98 -1.31
C LEU A 199 -8.96 0.41 -0.46
N PHE A 200 -10.04 -0.07 -1.08
CA PHE A 200 -11.11 -0.80 -0.39
C PHE A 200 -10.60 -2.08 0.27
N GLN A 201 -9.70 -2.81 -0.37
CA GLN A 201 -9.13 -4.02 0.24
C GLN A 201 -8.15 -3.69 1.38
N SER A 202 -7.33 -2.65 1.23
CA SER A 202 -6.28 -2.33 2.21
C SER A 202 -6.71 -1.40 3.34
N ASP A 203 -7.54 -0.39 3.06
CA ASP A 203 -7.91 0.71 3.96
C ASP A 203 -9.27 1.33 3.53
N GLN A 204 -10.35 0.61 3.88
CA GLN A 204 -11.73 1.00 3.55
C GLN A 204 -12.06 2.40 4.05
N LYS A 205 -11.63 2.73 5.27
CA LYS A 205 -11.85 4.03 5.91
C LYS A 205 -11.30 5.18 5.06
N ARG A 206 -10.10 5.01 4.50
CA ARG A 206 -9.51 6.02 3.64
C ARG A 206 -10.24 6.17 2.32
N LEU A 207 -10.79 5.09 1.75
CA LEU A 207 -11.64 5.17 0.57
C LEU A 207 -12.92 5.96 0.84
N TYR A 208 -13.65 5.60 1.90
CA TYR A 208 -14.90 6.30 2.24
C TYR A 208 -14.66 7.78 2.52
N LYS A 209 -13.61 8.12 3.27
CA LYS A 209 -13.21 9.52 3.46
C LYS A 209 -12.94 10.26 2.15
N LEU A 210 -12.29 9.60 1.17
CA LEU A 210 -12.00 10.20 -0.13
C LEU A 210 -13.27 10.43 -0.98
N LEU A 211 -14.28 9.57 -0.81
CA LEU A 211 -15.56 9.67 -1.50
C LEU A 211 -16.47 10.73 -0.86
N GLU A 212 -16.51 10.78 0.48
CA GLU A 212 -17.34 11.71 1.26
C GLU A 212 -16.76 13.14 1.27
N ARG A 213 -15.44 13.25 1.40
CA ARG A 213 -14.73 14.52 1.49
C ARG A 213 -13.72 14.60 0.35
N PRO A 214 -14.10 15.17 -0.82
CA PRO A 214 -13.10 15.54 -1.81
C PRO A 214 -12.05 16.41 -1.11
N LYS A 215 -10.77 16.24 -1.48
CA LYS A 215 -9.67 17.01 -0.88
C LYS A 215 -10.07 18.49 -0.82
N VAL A 216 -10.08 19.07 0.38
CA VAL A 216 -10.18 20.52 0.54
C VAL A 216 -8.96 21.10 -0.16
N CYS A 217 -9.18 21.65 -1.34
CA CYS A 217 -8.18 22.42 -2.03
C CYS A 217 -8.21 23.80 -1.39
N VAL A 218 -7.10 24.21 -0.78
CA VAL A 218 -6.91 25.60 -0.37
C VAL A 218 -6.92 26.43 -1.65
N ALA A 219 -8.07 26.97 -2.00
CA ALA A 219 -8.27 27.78 -3.19
C ALA A 219 -8.17 29.24 -2.76
N GLY A 220 -6.94 29.75 -2.65
CA GLY A 220 -6.66 31.13 -2.23
C GLY A 220 -5.36 31.27 -1.44
N GLN A 221 -5.00 32.51 -1.10
CA GLN A 221 -4.02 32.79 -0.06
C GLN A 221 -4.69 32.45 1.29
N GLY A 222 -4.08 31.55 2.07
CA GLY A 222 -4.53 31.27 3.44
C GLY A 222 -4.27 32.47 4.37
N PRO A 223 -4.70 32.41 5.65
CA PRO A 223 -4.39 33.42 6.65
C PRO A 223 -2.89 33.64 6.75
N ASP A 224 -2.51 34.86 7.11
CA ASP A 224 -1.12 35.18 7.33
C ASP A 224 -0.56 34.36 8.51
N GLN A 225 0.74 34.05 8.44
CA GLN A 225 1.41 33.27 9.47
C GLN A 225 1.35 33.99 10.82
N ALA A 226 1.43 35.32 10.84
CA ALA A 226 1.35 36.10 12.07
C ALA A 226 -0.05 35.98 12.73
N ASP A 227 -1.11 36.06 11.93
CA ASP A 227 -2.50 35.96 12.42
C ASP A 227 -2.77 34.58 13.05
N ILE A 228 -2.26 33.51 12.44
CA ILE A 228 -2.37 32.16 12.99
C ILE A 228 -1.61 32.04 14.31
N ILE A 229 -0.38 32.56 14.37
CA ILE A 229 0.43 32.51 15.60
C ILE A 229 -0.26 33.30 16.71
N ALA A 230 -0.75 34.51 16.43
CA ALA A 230 -1.44 35.34 17.40
C ALA A 230 -2.67 34.64 17.98
N PHE A 231 -3.52 34.07 17.12
CA PHE A 231 -4.71 33.34 17.54
C PHE A 231 -4.39 32.14 18.46
N TRP A 232 -3.48 31.25 18.05
CA TRP A 232 -3.15 30.06 18.84
C TRP A 232 -2.35 30.39 20.10
N ARG A 233 -1.50 31.42 20.07
CA ARG A 233 -0.77 31.90 21.25
C ARG A 233 -1.72 32.41 22.32
N GLY A 234 -2.72 33.21 21.95
CA GLY A 234 -3.74 33.69 22.91
C GLY A 234 -4.51 32.55 23.58
N LEU A 235 -4.75 31.45 22.87
CA LEU A 235 -5.44 30.28 23.44
C LEU A 235 -4.57 29.41 24.35
N TRP A 236 -3.27 29.31 24.09
CA TRP A 236 -2.41 28.27 24.69
C TRP A 236 -1.29 28.80 25.59
N SER A 237 -0.87 30.05 25.41
CA SER A 237 0.26 30.63 26.14
C SER A 237 -0.17 31.59 27.25
N GLU A 238 -1.41 32.07 27.22
CA GLU A 238 -1.96 32.91 28.27
C GLU A 238 -2.51 32.01 29.40
N PRO A 239 -1.98 32.12 30.63
CA PRO A 239 -2.49 31.35 31.75
C PRO A 239 -3.90 31.82 32.10
N VAL A 240 -4.88 30.93 31.94
CA VAL A 240 -6.26 31.18 32.33
C VAL A 240 -6.50 30.50 33.68
N ASN A 241 -6.95 31.26 34.67
CA ASN A 241 -7.40 30.69 35.93
C ASN A 241 -8.77 30.07 35.73
N HIS A 242 -8.85 28.75 35.80
CA HIS A 242 -10.11 28.03 35.78
C HIS A 242 -10.68 27.91 37.19
N SER A 243 -11.98 28.17 37.37
CA SER A 243 -12.65 27.89 38.64
C SER A 243 -12.78 26.37 38.82
N GLU A 244 -12.30 25.88 39.95
CA GLU A 244 -12.41 24.46 40.30
C GLU A 244 -13.89 24.12 40.54
N GLY A 245 -14.42 23.17 39.78
CA GLY A 245 -15.81 22.73 39.92
C GLY A 245 -15.96 21.65 41.00
N PRO A 246 -17.15 21.48 41.61
CA PRO A 246 -17.40 20.45 42.64
C PRO A 246 -17.10 19.01 42.18
N TRP A 247 -17.10 18.76 40.87
CA TRP A 247 -16.75 17.46 40.29
C TRP A 247 -15.28 17.08 40.52
N MET A 248 -14.37 18.04 40.76
CA MET A 248 -12.97 17.73 41.05
C MET A 248 -12.81 17.03 42.41
N GLU A 249 -13.59 17.42 43.42
CA GLU A 249 -13.62 16.73 44.72
C GLU A 249 -14.16 15.29 44.57
N VAL A 250 -15.15 15.10 43.69
CA VAL A 250 -15.68 13.77 43.36
C VAL A 250 -14.62 12.91 42.66
N VAL A 251 -13.85 13.47 41.72
CA VAL A 251 -12.76 12.75 41.05
C VAL A 251 -11.59 12.49 42.01
N ALA A 252 -11.26 13.43 42.90
CA ALA A 252 -10.21 13.27 43.89
C ALA A 252 -10.57 12.18 44.93
N SER A 253 -11.82 12.14 45.39
CA SER A 253 -12.30 11.08 46.30
C SER A 253 -12.40 9.71 45.62
N GLN A 254 -12.80 9.65 44.34
CA GLN A 254 -12.72 8.41 43.54
C GLN A 254 -11.27 7.97 43.31
N GLY A 255 -10.36 8.92 43.11
CA GLY A 255 -8.93 8.71 42.91
C GLY A 255 -8.16 8.35 44.18
N ALA A 256 -8.70 8.67 45.37
CA ALA A 256 -8.03 8.41 46.65
C ALA A 256 -7.78 6.91 46.92
N ASN A 257 -8.59 6.04 46.32
CA ASN A 257 -8.44 4.58 46.40
C ASN A 257 -7.57 3.99 45.27
N VAL A 258 -7.05 4.81 44.36
CA VAL A 258 -6.20 4.35 43.26
C VAL A 258 -4.78 4.20 43.78
N THR A 259 -4.27 2.98 43.73
CA THR A 259 -2.88 2.68 44.09
C THR A 259 -1.94 3.54 43.24
N PRO A 260 -0.96 4.23 43.84
CA PRO A 260 0.06 4.95 43.10
C PRO A 260 0.74 4.02 42.09
N MET A 261 1.05 4.54 40.92
CA MET A 261 1.78 3.79 39.90
C MET A 261 3.15 3.39 40.44
N ASP A 262 3.51 2.12 40.25
CA ASP A 262 4.84 1.62 40.61
C ASP A 262 5.95 2.40 39.88
N PRO A 263 7.16 2.49 40.46
CA PRO A 263 8.30 3.11 39.79
C PRO A 263 8.53 2.50 38.41
N ILE A 264 8.44 3.32 37.37
CA ILE A 264 8.70 2.90 36.00
C ILE A 264 10.21 2.80 35.80
N THR A 265 10.68 1.62 35.39
CA THR A 265 12.04 1.42 34.89
C THR A 265 11.98 1.14 33.39
N ILE A 266 12.67 1.94 32.58
CA ILE A 266 12.70 1.81 31.13
C ILE A 266 13.79 0.79 30.76
N THR A 267 13.38 -0.31 30.14
CA THR A 267 14.29 -1.38 29.70
C THR A 267 14.61 -1.28 28.20
N PRO A 268 15.71 -1.90 27.72
CA PRO A 268 16.00 -2.01 26.29
C PRO A 268 14.86 -2.69 25.52
N GLU A 269 14.18 -3.65 26.13
CA GLU A 269 13.03 -4.37 25.56
C GLU A 269 11.84 -3.43 25.34
N ASP A 270 11.60 -2.48 26.25
CA ASP A 270 10.55 -1.46 26.10
C ASP A 270 10.81 -0.57 24.88
N VAL A 271 12.06 -0.15 24.70
CA VAL A 271 12.49 0.64 23.53
C VAL A 271 12.31 -0.17 22.25
N ALA A 272 12.77 -1.43 22.25
CA ALA A 272 12.64 -2.32 21.11
C ALA A 272 11.16 -2.53 20.71
N GLU A 273 10.29 -2.78 21.69
CA GLU A 273 8.86 -2.99 21.46
C GLU A 273 8.15 -1.73 20.98
N ALA A 274 8.44 -0.57 21.58
CA ALA A 274 7.90 0.72 21.18
C ALA A 274 8.27 1.05 19.72
N VAL A 275 9.56 0.89 19.38
CA VAL A 275 10.08 1.13 18.03
C VAL A 275 9.49 0.12 17.05
N ARG A 276 9.36 -1.16 17.41
CA ARG A 276 8.79 -2.22 16.55
C ARG A 276 7.37 -1.90 16.10
N ARG A 277 6.52 -1.40 17.00
CA ARG A 277 5.12 -1.01 16.73
C ARG A 277 5.01 0.22 15.82
N ALA A 278 6.00 1.12 15.84
CA ALA A 278 5.96 2.35 15.07
C ALA A 278 6.07 2.12 13.54
N PRO A 279 5.31 2.82 12.68
CA PRO A 279 5.46 2.69 11.23
C PRO A 279 6.81 3.24 10.73
N ASN A 280 7.56 2.43 9.97
CA ASN A 280 8.93 2.72 9.51
C ASN A 280 9.11 4.14 8.94
N TRP A 281 8.19 4.58 8.08
CA TRP A 281 8.29 5.84 7.33
C TRP A 281 7.22 6.85 7.77
N LYS A 282 6.80 6.79 9.04
CA LYS A 282 6.02 7.89 9.65
C LYS A 282 6.87 9.17 9.57
N ARG A 283 6.20 10.33 9.49
CA ARG A 283 6.90 11.63 9.45
C ARG A 283 7.85 11.71 10.66
N PRO A 284 9.13 12.07 10.45
CA PRO A 284 10.10 12.19 11.51
C PRO A 284 9.83 13.48 12.30
N GLY A 285 10.49 13.62 13.45
CA GLY A 285 10.45 14.84 14.26
C GLY A 285 11.35 15.93 13.68
N LEU A 286 11.82 16.82 14.55
CA LEU A 286 12.81 17.85 14.21
C LEU A 286 14.17 17.25 13.86
N ASP A 287 14.47 16.09 14.43
CA ASP A 287 15.66 15.27 14.16
C ASP A 287 15.77 14.80 12.70
N GLY A 288 14.64 14.69 11.98
CA GLY A 288 14.59 14.09 10.65
C GLY A 288 14.79 12.58 10.63
N LEU A 289 14.89 11.93 11.80
CA LEU A 289 15.15 10.50 11.93
C LEU A 289 13.84 9.70 11.86
N HIS A 290 13.77 8.76 10.92
CA HIS A 290 12.63 7.86 10.77
C HIS A 290 12.76 6.62 11.67
N HIS A 291 11.63 6.11 12.18
CA HIS A 291 11.57 4.84 12.95
C HIS A 291 12.20 3.65 12.21
N TYR A 292 12.26 3.67 10.88
CA TYR A 292 12.99 2.69 10.08
C TYR A 292 14.43 2.49 10.59
N TRP A 293 15.13 3.57 10.91
CA TRP A 293 16.52 3.56 11.34
C TRP A 293 16.65 3.03 12.76
N LEU A 294 15.79 3.49 13.67
CA LEU A 294 15.73 2.97 15.05
C LEU A 294 15.44 1.46 15.10
N LYS A 295 14.66 0.92 14.15
CA LYS A 295 14.46 -0.53 14.03
C LYS A 295 15.68 -1.29 13.52
N GLY A 296 16.49 -0.62 12.69
CA GLY A 296 17.66 -1.21 12.05
C GLY A 296 18.90 -1.18 12.92
N PHE A 297 19.05 -0.13 13.73
CA PHE A 297 20.15 0.08 14.65
C PHE A 297 19.78 -0.45 16.03
N VAL A 298 19.83 -1.76 16.22
CA VAL A 298 19.41 -2.40 17.47
C VAL A 298 20.36 -2.12 18.63
N GLU A 299 21.66 -1.86 18.35
CA GLU A 299 22.63 -1.54 19.42
C GLU A 299 22.30 -0.25 20.18
N CYS A 300 21.48 0.64 19.60
CA CYS A 300 21.11 1.87 20.28
C CYS A 300 20.03 1.69 21.34
N HIS A 301 19.30 0.56 21.36
CA HIS A 301 18.17 0.37 22.27
C HIS A 301 18.60 0.39 23.74
N ALA A 302 19.76 -0.20 24.05
CA ALA A 302 20.31 -0.18 25.40
C ALA A 302 20.71 1.23 25.86
N VAL A 303 21.39 1.98 24.99
CA VAL A 303 21.81 3.36 25.30
C VAL A 303 20.61 4.30 25.42
N LEU A 304 19.62 4.16 24.54
CA LEU A 304 18.38 4.94 24.60
C LEU A 304 17.60 4.64 25.88
N ALA A 305 17.47 3.37 26.29
CA ALA A 305 16.79 3.01 27.53
C ALA A 305 17.44 3.68 28.75
N ARG A 306 18.77 3.59 28.86
CA ARG A 306 19.55 4.25 29.91
C ARG A 306 19.32 5.77 29.92
N GLN A 307 19.48 6.43 28.77
CA GLN A 307 19.35 7.88 28.68
C GLN A 307 17.91 8.37 28.88
N PHE A 308 16.89 7.59 28.49
CA PHE A 308 15.50 7.90 28.82
C PHE A 308 15.20 7.73 30.30
N GLN A 309 15.79 6.74 30.96
CA GLN A 309 15.69 6.58 32.42
C GLN A 309 16.34 7.77 33.14
N GLU A 310 17.55 8.16 32.73
CA GLU A 310 18.24 9.35 33.27
C GLU A 310 17.38 10.62 33.11
N ALA A 311 16.75 10.81 31.95
CA ALA A 311 15.85 11.93 31.70
C ALA A 311 14.57 11.89 32.57
N LEU A 312 14.03 10.69 32.82
CA LEU A 312 12.88 10.48 33.70
C LEU A 312 13.25 10.83 35.15
N ASP A 313 14.40 10.38 35.62
CA ASP A 313 14.90 10.61 36.98
C ASP A 313 15.21 12.11 37.21
N GLN A 314 15.81 12.77 36.23
CA GLN A 314 16.08 14.21 36.24
C GLN A 314 14.84 15.08 35.99
N LYS A 315 13.71 14.47 35.57
CA LYS A 315 12.48 15.14 35.15
C LYS A 315 12.70 16.22 34.09
N SER A 316 13.68 16.00 33.22
CA SER A 316 14.13 16.96 32.22
C SER A 316 14.40 16.25 30.90
N LEU A 317 13.87 16.79 29.81
CA LEU A 317 14.08 16.29 28.45
C LEU A 317 14.66 17.39 27.57
N PRO A 318 15.59 17.06 26.66
CA PRO A 318 16.15 18.05 25.75
C PRO A 318 15.07 18.70 24.87
N SER A 319 15.33 19.94 24.46
CA SER A 319 14.43 20.70 23.58
C SER A 319 14.07 19.95 22.29
N LEU A 320 14.98 19.13 21.78
CA LEU A 320 14.78 18.26 20.62
C LEU A 320 13.56 17.34 20.75
N PHE A 321 13.29 16.83 21.95
CA PHE A 321 12.18 15.90 22.23
C PHE A 321 10.91 16.62 22.71
N THR A 322 11.04 17.85 23.22
CA THR A 322 9.89 18.63 23.72
C THR A 322 9.30 19.57 22.67
N THR A 323 10.08 19.95 21.65
CA THR A 323 9.65 20.76 20.51
C THR A 323 9.29 19.87 19.30
N GLY A 324 8.55 20.41 18.32
CA GLY A 324 8.16 19.63 17.15
C GLY A 324 7.68 20.49 15.99
N ILE A 325 7.63 19.89 14.80
CA ILE A 325 7.16 20.57 13.59
C ILE A 325 5.63 20.59 13.60
N THR A 326 5.04 21.79 13.65
CA THR A 326 3.59 21.97 13.60
C THR A 326 3.11 22.15 12.18
N HIS A 327 2.22 21.27 11.75
CA HIS A 327 1.50 21.37 10.48
C HIS A 327 0.07 21.84 10.73
N LEU A 328 -0.36 22.85 9.97
CA LEU A 328 -1.72 23.34 10.05
C LEU A 328 -2.60 22.56 9.07
N VAL A 329 -3.68 21.98 9.59
CA VAL A 329 -4.65 21.23 8.79
C VAL A 329 -6.01 21.92 8.85
N PRO A 330 -6.58 22.38 7.72
CA PRO A 330 -7.89 23.03 7.73
C PRO A 330 -9.00 22.05 8.18
N LYS A 331 -9.95 22.56 8.97
CA LYS A 331 -11.10 21.84 9.51
C LYS A 331 -12.20 21.66 8.45
N ASP A 332 -12.42 22.69 7.65
CA ASP A 332 -13.45 22.81 6.64
C ASP A 332 -12.93 23.53 5.38
N GLN A 333 -13.82 23.98 4.51
CA GLN A 333 -13.47 24.66 3.26
C GLN A 333 -13.15 26.14 3.45
N ASP A 334 -13.44 26.71 4.62
CA ASP A 334 -13.08 28.09 4.93
C ASP A 334 -11.60 28.14 5.33
N THR A 335 -10.78 28.48 4.35
CA THR A 335 -9.33 28.51 4.51
C THR A 335 -8.79 29.87 4.89
N THR A 336 -9.64 30.85 5.19
CA THR A 336 -9.23 32.24 5.51
C THR A 336 -9.15 32.50 7.02
N ASP A 337 -9.98 31.85 7.83
CA ASP A 337 -10.01 32.02 9.28
C ASP A 337 -8.92 31.17 10.00
N PRO A 338 -8.02 31.78 10.78
CA PRO A 338 -7.04 31.08 11.62
C PRO A 338 -7.64 30.01 12.56
N SER A 339 -8.85 30.22 13.07
CA SER A 339 -9.56 29.32 13.99
C SER A 339 -9.94 27.99 13.33
N LYS A 340 -10.04 28.00 11.99
CA LYS A 340 -10.40 26.83 11.18
C LYS A 340 -9.23 25.93 10.89
N TYR A 341 -8.04 26.24 11.37
CA TYR A 341 -6.90 25.33 11.28
C TYR A 341 -6.80 24.46 12.54
N ARG A 342 -6.25 23.25 12.40
CA ARG A 342 -5.81 22.41 13.52
C ARG A 342 -4.29 22.36 13.48
N PRO A 343 -3.59 22.90 14.48
CA PRO A 343 -2.17 22.62 14.66
C PRO A 343 -2.01 21.13 15.00
N ILE A 344 -1.31 20.41 14.13
CA ILE A 344 -0.90 19.02 14.36
C ILE A 344 0.62 19.02 14.42
N THR A 345 1.15 18.87 15.63
CA THR A 345 2.59 18.74 15.85
C THR A 345 2.99 17.28 15.64
N ALA A 346 3.91 17.04 14.71
CA ALA A 346 4.53 15.73 14.58
C ALA A 346 5.53 15.55 15.72
N LYS A 347 5.12 14.80 16.76
CA LYS A 347 6.02 14.22 17.76
C LYS A 347 6.11 12.70 17.51
N GLY A 348 7.28 12.08 17.74
CA GLY A 348 7.47 10.63 17.68
C GLY A 348 6.37 9.95 18.49
N GLY A 349 5.54 9.15 17.83
CA GLY A 349 4.16 8.97 18.27
C GLY A 349 3.88 7.60 18.87
N GLU A 350 3.39 7.60 20.10
CA GLU A 350 2.59 6.54 20.69
C GLU A 350 1.23 6.43 19.97
N THR A 351 0.71 5.21 19.87
CA THR A 351 -0.66 4.93 19.40
C THR A 351 -1.43 4.25 20.52
N GLY A 352 -2.32 5.00 21.19
CA GLY A 352 -3.23 4.46 22.19
C GLY A 352 -4.22 3.44 21.60
N GLY A 353 -4.31 2.27 22.25
CA GLY A 353 -5.34 1.27 22.02
C GLY A 353 -6.66 1.69 22.69
N PHE A 354 -7.80 1.41 22.05
CA PHE A 354 -9.12 1.75 22.60
C PHE A 354 -9.85 0.47 23.01
N ALA A 355 -9.93 0.19 24.32
CA ALA A 355 -10.50 -1.02 24.92
C ALA A 355 -11.97 -1.30 24.54
N TYR A 356 -12.74 -0.27 24.16
CA TYR A 356 -14.15 -0.44 23.78
C TYR A 356 -14.35 -1.28 22.50
N ARG A 357 -13.36 -1.33 21.60
CA ARG A 357 -13.45 -2.04 20.31
C ARG A 357 -13.44 -3.55 20.50
N ALA A 358 -12.56 -4.04 21.37
CA ALA A 358 -12.47 -5.45 21.72
C ALA A 358 -13.76 -5.95 22.38
N ARG A 359 -14.35 -5.16 23.29
CA ARG A 359 -15.63 -5.52 23.94
C ARG A 359 -16.79 -5.58 22.95
N MET A 360 -16.92 -4.59 22.05
CA MET A 360 -17.95 -4.62 21.02
C MET A 360 -17.80 -5.79 20.05
N HIS A 361 -16.56 -6.11 19.66
CA HIS A 361 -16.28 -7.21 18.75
C HIS A 361 -16.64 -8.56 19.34
N ARG A 362 -16.29 -8.79 20.62
CA ARG A 362 -16.68 -9.99 21.35
C ARG A 362 -18.19 -10.20 21.37
N LEU A 363 -18.95 -9.18 21.76
CA LEU A 363 -20.42 -9.25 21.80
C LEU A 363 -21.03 -9.47 20.41
N PHE A 364 -20.46 -8.86 19.37
CA PHE A 364 -20.94 -9.07 18.00
C PHE A 364 -20.65 -10.50 17.49
N ALA A 365 -19.48 -11.05 17.83
CA ALA A 365 -19.11 -12.41 17.46
C ALA A 365 -19.98 -13.47 18.17
N GLU A 366 -20.45 -13.18 19.39
CA GLU A 366 -21.42 -14.00 20.12
C GLU A 366 -22.81 -13.95 19.48
N LEU A 367 -23.26 -12.77 19.05
CA LEU A 367 -24.59 -12.58 18.44
C LEU A 367 -24.67 -13.10 17.01
N GLU A 368 -23.61 -12.94 16.21
CA GLU A 368 -23.57 -13.33 14.80
C GLU A 368 -22.31 -14.13 14.45
N PRO A 369 -22.23 -15.41 14.86
CA PRO A 369 -21.04 -16.25 14.66
C PRO A 369 -20.73 -16.49 13.18
N SER A 370 -21.74 -16.38 12.31
CA SER A 370 -21.62 -16.59 10.88
C SER A 370 -20.88 -15.45 10.15
N VAL A 371 -20.77 -14.28 10.78
CA VAL A 371 -20.27 -13.05 10.14
C VAL A 371 -18.85 -12.72 10.64
N THR A 372 -17.84 -13.10 9.86
CA THR A 372 -16.44 -12.83 10.19
C THR A 372 -16.06 -11.37 9.92
N VAL A 373 -15.98 -10.55 10.97
CA VAL A 373 -15.65 -9.12 10.89
C VAL A 373 -14.54 -8.81 11.90
N THR A 374 -13.60 -7.92 11.57
CA THR A 374 -12.53 -7.51 12.50
C THR A 374 -13.02 -6.42 13.46
N GLU A 375 -12.40 -6.28 14.65
CA GLU A 375 -12.78 -5.25 15.64
C GLU A 375 -12.85 -3.84 15.03
N GLN A 376 -11.89 -3.54 14.15
CA GLN A 376 -11.80 -2.26 13.47
C GLN A 376 -12.93 -2.06 12.45
N ASN A 377 -13.30 -3.11 11.72
CA ASN A 377 -14.35 -3.07 10.71
C ASN A 377 -15.73 -2.89 11.37
N LEU A 378 -15.99 -3.62 12.46
CA LEU A 378 -17.21 -3.47 13.25
C LEU A 378 -17.36 -2.04 13.79
N ALA A 379 -16.30 -1.50 14.40
CA ALA A 379 -16.31 -0.14 14.93
C ALA A 379 -16.55 0.93 13.84
N ASP A 380 -16.04 0.72 12.64
CA ASP A 380 -16.23 1.65 11.53
C ASP A 380 -17.65 1.55 10.93
N ARG A 381 -18.26 0.35 10.87
CA ARG A 381 -19.67 0.16 10.48
C ARG A 381 -20.64 0.82 11.45
N VAL A 382 -20.44 0.64 12.76
CA VAL A 382 -21.25 1.29 13.80
C VAL A 382 -21.20 2.82 13.65
N ARG A 383 -20.00 3.39 13.46
CA ARG A 383 -19.86 4.84 13.24
C ARG A 383 -20.48 5.32 11.93
N TYR A 384 -20.55 4.47 10.91
CA TYR A 384 -21.25 4.81 9.67
C TYR A 384 -22.75 4.90 9.94
N ILE A 385 -23.34 3.85 10.54
CA ILE A 385 -24.77 3.78 10.88
C ILE A 385 -25.21 4.95 11.76
N LEU A 386 -24.44 5.27 12.81
CA LEU A 386 -24.73 6.39 13.71
C LEU A 386 -24.69 7.77 13.02
N ARG A 387 -23.97 7.90 11.90
CA ARG A 387 -23.80 9.18 11.19
C ARG A 387 -24.64 9.31 9.94
N SER A 388 -25.05 8.20 9.34
CA SER A 388 -25.90 8.19 8.15
C SER A 388 -27.35 8.51 8.46
N ASN A 389 -27.75 8.53 9.74
CA ASN A 389 -29.13 8.76 10.21
C ASN A 389 -30.18 7.89 9.50
N THR A 390 -29.74 6.76 8.92
CA THR A 390 -30.58 5.82 8.16
C THR A 390 -31.47 4.98 9.06
N PHE A 391 -31.17 4.93 10.36
CA PHE A 391 -31.92 4.21 11.36
C PHE A 391 -32.18 5.11 12.56
N ASP A 392 -33.41 5.12 13.06
CA ASP A 392 -33.73 5.73 14.35
C ASP A 392 -33.19 4.83 15.46
N VAL A 393 -32.02 5.20 15.98
CA VAL A 393 -31.29 4.46 17.01
C VAL A 393 -32.10 4.37 18.31
N GLU A 394 -32.94 5.37 18.61
CA GLU A 394 -33.80 5.36 19.79
C GLU A 394 -35.01 4.46 19.63
N ARG A 395 -35.50 4.29 18.40
CA ARG A 395 -36.50 3.25 18.08
C ARG A 395 -35.94 1.85 18.28
N LEU A 396 -34.74 1.58 17.76
CA LEU A 396 -34.09 0.28 17.91
C LEU A 396 -33.72 -0.04 19.37
N ARG A 397 -33.31 0.96 20.15
CA ARG A 397 -33.13 0.80 21.61
C ARG A 397 -34.44 0.42 22.31
N ARG A 398 -35.55 1.08 21.97
CA ARG A 398 -36.88 0.73 22.50
C ARG A 398 -37.33 -0.68 22.10
N GLU A 399 -37.05 -1.11 20.87
CA GLU A 399 -37.38 -2.46 20.39
C GLU A 399 -36.49 -3.55 21.03
N ALA A 400 -35.20 -3.27 21.28
CA ALA A 400 -34.29 -4.17 21.99
C ALA A 400 -34.62 -4.32 23.49
N VAL A 401 -35.09 -3.23 24.12
CA VAL A 401 -35.57 -3.26 25.51
C VAL A 401 -36.89 -4.03 25.62
N ARG A 402 -37.79 -3.91 24.63
CA ARG A 402 -39.05 -4.68 24.57
C ARG A 402 -38.80 -6.18 24.43
N SER A 403 -37.89 -6.60 23.55
CA SER A 403 -37.52 -8.01 23.37
C SER A 403 -36.80 -8.63 24.57
N SER A 404 -36.23 -7.82 25.46
CA SER A 404 -35.65 -8.28 26.73
C SER A 404 -36.66 -8.29 27.89
N GLY A 405 -37.84 -7.69 27.72
CA GLY A 405 -38.84 -7.46 28.79
C GLY A 405 -40.07 -8.36 28.75
N GLU A 406 -40.23 -9.23 27.74
CA GLU A 406 -41.42 -10.09 27.58
C GLU A 406 -41.50 -11.29 28.56
N ASN A 407 -40.57 -11.42 29.52
CA ASN A 407 -40.61 -12.46 30.56
C ASN A 407 -41.19 -12.00 31.91
N ALA A 408 -41.77 -10.80 32.02
CA ALA A 408 -42.36 -10.35 33.28
C ALA A 408 -43.73 -9.68 33.09
N ALA A 409 -44.76 -10.42 33.53
CA ALA A 409 -46.09 -9.98 33.93
C ALA A 409 -47.11 -9.65 32.83
N ALA A 410 -48.00 -10.61 32.63
CA ALA A 410 -49.40 -10.37 32.31
C ALA A 410 -50.09 -9.74 33.53
N GLU A 411 -50.78 -8.62 33.33
CA GLU A 411 -52.01 -8.22 34.02
C GLU A 411 -52.65 -7.00 33.30
N ASP A 412 -53.98 -7.05 33.18
CA ASP A 412 -54.95 -6.00 32.81
C ASP A 412 -55.19 -5.55 31.33
N ALA A 413 -56.10 -6.29 30.69
CA ALA A 413 -57.39 -5.90 30.09
C ALA A 413 -57.57 -4.64 29.15
N VAL A 414 -57.78 -4.93 27.85
CA VAL A 414 -58.83 -4.52 26.82
C VAL A 414 -59.44 -3.08 26.79
N PRO A 415 -60.07 -2.53 25.70
CA PRO A 415 -60.13 -2.86 24.24
C PRO A 415 -60.01 -1.68 23.21
N GLN A 416 -59.74 -2.08 21.96
CA GLN A 416 -60.30 -1.64 20.65
C GLN A 416 -60.24 -0.17 20.18
N LEU A 417 -59.73 0.01 18.94
CA LEU A 417 -60.52 0.54 17.82
C LEU A 417 -59.89 0.14 16.47
N ALA A 418 -60.75 -0.40 15.61
CA ALA A 418 -60.48 -0.90 14.27
C ALA A 418 -60.58 0.22 13.23
N GLU A 419 -59.88 0.05 12.09
CA GLU A 419 -60.40 0.30 10.73
C GLU A 419 -59.36 -0.21 9.70
N GLN A 420 -59.65 -1.35 9.05
CA GLN A 420 -60.15 -1.49 7.66
C GLN A 420 -59.04 -1.30 6.60
N THR A 421 -58.39 -2.37 6.09
CA THR A 421 -58.77 -3.29 4.96
C THR A 421 -58.83 -2.68 3.55
N ALA A 422 -57.91 -3.12 2.69
CA ALA A 422 -58.12 -3.56 1.28
C ALA A 422 -56.78 -4.16 0.77
N ASN A 423 -56.58 -5.49 0.64
CA ASN A 423 -56.95 -6.41 -0.47
C ASN A 423 -56.36 -5.96 -1.84
N VAL A 424 -55.72 -6.75 -2.72
CA VAL A 424 -55.69 -8.18 -3.11
C VAL A 424 -54.29 -8.37 -3.82
N ASP A 425 -53.57 -9.49 -3.83
CA ASP A 425 -53.82 -10.69 -4.65
C ASP A 425 -52.91 -11.85 -4.25
N THR A 426 -53.53 -13.03 -4.18
CA THR A 426 -52.95 -14.33 -3.84
C THR A 426 -52.95 -15.20 -5.09
N ALA A 427 -51.87 -15.92 -5.37
CA ALA A 427 -51.87 -17.00 -6.35
C ALA A 427 -51.09 -18.21 -5.84
N VAL A 428 -51.87 -19.16 -5.30
CA VAL A 428 -51.90 -20.62 -5.52
C VAL A 428 -50.60 -21.42 -5.68
N ASN A 429 -50.57 -22.50 -4.90
CA ASN A 429 -49.58 -23.56 -4.75
C ASN A 429 -49.69 -24.68 -5.83
N THR A 430 -48.52 -25.14 -6.30
CA THR A 430 -48.09 -26.51 -6.74
C THR A 430 -48.76 -27.21 -7.94
N PRO A 431 -48.08 -28.14 -8.69
CA PRO A 431 -47.02 -29.04 -8.22
C PRO A 431 -45.76 -29.24 -9.09
N VAL A 432 -44.82 -29.88 -8.39
CA VAL A 432 -43.57 -30.55 -8.77
C VAL A 432 -43.67 -31.37 -10.06
N VAL A 433 -42.73 -31.16 -10.98
CA VAL A 433 -42.31 -32.15 -11.98
C VAL A 433 -40.88 -32.56 -11.64
N VAL A 434 -40.74 -33.83 -11.26
CA VAL A 434 -39.46 -34.52 -11.12
C VAL A 434 -38.96 -34.79 -12.53
N ASP A 435 -37.83 -34.18 -12.91
CA ASP A 435 -37.05 -34.61 -14.08
C ASP A 435 -35.75 -35.22 -13.58
N SER A 436 -35.72 -36.54 -13.61
CA SER A 436 -34.60 -37.40 -13.27
C SER A 436 -33.54 -37.32 -14.37
N ASN A 437 -32.47 -36.57 -14.14
CA ASN A 437 -31.23 -36.65 -14.90
C ASN A 437 -30.10 -37.11 -13.97
N ASP A 438 -30.00 -38.43 -13.84
CA ASP A 438 -29.02 -39.18 -13.01
C ASP A 438 -27.66 -39.38 -13.71
N ASP A 439 -27.25 -38.46 -14.59
CA ASP A 439 -25.99 -38.57 -15.37
C ASP A 439 -24.92 -37.53 -14.93
N GLY A 440 -25.32 -36.53 -14.12
CA GLY A 440 -24.42 -35.47 -13.64
C GLY A 440 -23.70 -35.80 -12.32
N THR A 441 -24.31 -36.61 -11.46
CA THR A 441 -23.80 -36.93 -10.12
C THR A 441 -22.61 -37.90 -10.21
N VAL A 442 -22.71 -38.91 -11.08
CA VAL A 442 -21.68 -39.93 -11.29
C VAL A 442 -20.41 -39.33 -11.91
N ALA A 443 -20.53 -38.40 -12.87
CA ALA A 443 -19.38 -37.73 -13.47
C ALA A 443 -18.65 -36.82 -12.47
N GLN A 444 -19.38 -36.18 -11.56
CA GLN A 444 -18.81 -35.30 -10.54
C GLN A 444 -18.15 -36.08 -9.40
N GLU A 445 -18.71 -37.22 -9.00
CA GLU A 445 -18.06 -38.17 -8.08
C GLU A 445 -16.80 -38.79 -8.69
N LEU A 446 -16.83 -39.17 -9.97
CA LEU A 446 -15.67 -39.74 -10.67
C LEU A 446 -14.51 -38.74 -10.77
N GLU A 447 -14.78 -37.45 -11.03
CA GLU A 447 -13.76 -36.39 -11.02
C GLU A 447 -13.19 -36.11 -9.61
N LEU A 448 -14.00 -36.26 -8.56
CA LEU A 448 -13.61 -36.05 -7.17
C LEU A 448 -12.74 -37.20 -6.66
N GLU A 449 -13.06 -38.43 -7.04
CA GLU A 449 -12.29 -39.63 -6.71
C GLU A 449 -10.94 -39.66 -7.43
N GLN A 450 -10.88 -39.24 -8.71
CA GLN A 450 -9.62 -39.06 -9.44
C GLN A 450 -8.73 -38.00 -8.79
N THR A 451 -9.34 -36.90 -8.31
CA THR A 451 -8.63 -35.83 -7.60
C THR A 451 -8.06 -36.33 -6.27
N ARG A 452 -8.81 -37.18 -5.56
CA ARG A 452 -8.40 -37.83 -4.31
C ARG A 452 -7.24 -38.81 -4.53
N SER A 453 -7.35 -39.71 -5.52
CA SER A 453 -6.28 -40.65 -5.89
C SER A 453 -4.97 -39.93 -6.19
N THR A 454 -5.04 -38.83 -6.94
CA THR A 454 -3.84 -38.04 -7.31
C THR A 454 -3.17 -37.39 -6.08
N LEU A 455 -3.96 -37.01 -5.06
CA LEU A 455 -3.44 -36.50 -3.80
C LEU A 455 -2.78 -37.61 -2.97
N GLU A 456 -3.43 -38.77 -2.86
CA GLU A 456 -2.90 -39.92 -2.11
C GLU A 456 -1.60 -40.45 -2.74
N GLU A 457 -1.54 -40.51 -4.07
CA GLU A 457 -0.31 -40.82 -4.81
C GLU A 457 0.83 -39.83 -4.52
N ALA A 458 0.52 -38.53 -4.50
CA ALA A 458 1.50 -37.49 -4.18
C ALA A 458 2.03 -37.63 -2.74
N ILE A 459 1.16 -37.96 -1.77
CA ILE A 459 1.53 -38.18 -0.37
C ILE A 459 2.43 -39.42 -0.20
N VAL A 460 2.11 -40.52 -0.88
CA VAL A 460 2.92 -41.76 -0.83
C VAL A 460 4.30 -41.54 -1.44
N GLU A 461 4.37 -40.82 -2.56
CA GLU A 461 5.63 -40.50 -3.24
C GLU A 461 6.52 -39.61 -2.38
N THR A 462 5.98 -38.54 -1.79
CA THR A 462 6.81 -37.58 -1.04
C THR A 462 7.23 -38.07 0.35
N ARG A 463 6.49 -39.02 0.94
CA ARG A 463 6.87 -39.73 2.17
C ARG A 463 8.16 -40.53 2.01
N SER A 464 8.43 -41.05 0.81
CA SER A 464 9.63 -41.84 0.51
C SER A 464 10.77 -41.03 -0.13
N THR A 465 10.55 -39.75 -0.47
CA THR A 465 11.57 -38.87 -1.03
C THR A 465 12.10 -37.82 -0.04
N PRO A 466 13.43 -37.72 0.17
CA PRO A 466 14.04 -36.61 0.91
C PRO A 466 13.69 -35.25 0.32
N LEU A 467 13.60 -34.21 1.17
CA LEU A 467 13.22 -32.84 0.77
C LEU A 467 14.04 -32.29 -0.41
N GLU A 468 15.32 -32.62 -0.46
CA GLU A 468 16.28 -32.17 -1.48
C GLU A 468 15.97 -32.72 -2.89
N ASN A 469 15.28 -33.87 -2.95
CA ASN A 469 14.94 -34.58 -4.18
C ASN A 469 13.50 -34.31 -4.65
N ARG A 470 12.74 -33.47 -3.93
CA ARG A 470 11.36 -33.14 -4.30
C ARG A 470 11.32 -32.26 -5.56
N PRO A 471 10.34 -32.48 -6.46
CA PRO A 471 10.22 -31.72 -7.70
C PRO A 471 9.91 -30.23 -7.43
N ARG A 472 10.43 -29.33 -8.26
CA ARG A 472 10.13 -27.90 -8.15
C ARG A 472 8.73 -27.59 -8.68
N LEU A 473 7.89 -26.99 -7.84
CA LEU A 473 6.54 -26.56 -8.21
C LEU A 473 6.57 -25.29 -9.10
N PRO A 474 5.95 -25.31 -10.29
CA PRO A 474 5.88 -24.15 -11.16
C PRO A 474 4.90 -23.07 -10.63
N ARG A 475 5.08 -21.82 -11.06
CA ARG A 475 4.11 -20.75 -10.78
C ARG A 475 2.83 -20.98 -11.59
N LEU A 476 1.74 -21.31 -10.91
CA LEU A 476 0.42 -21.48 -11.52
C LEU A 476 -0.32 -20.14 -11.65
N ALA A 477 -0.90 -19.87 -12.82
CA ALA A 477 -1.81 -18.74 -13.01
C ALA A 477 -3.18 -19.03 -12.35
N LEU A 478 -3.81 -18.05 -11.70
CA LEU A 478 -5.11 -18.22 -11.03
C LEU A 478 -6.30 -18.18 -12.01
N SER A 479 -6.35 -19.13 -12.95
CA SER A 479 -7.44 -19.29 -13.91
C SER A 479 -8.73 -19.81 -13.24
N LYS A 480 -9.89 -19.75 -13.92
CA LYS A 480 -11.16 -20.31 -13.42
C LYS A 480 -11.02 -21.82 -13.16
N ARG A 481 -10.36 -22.55 -14.06
CA ARG A 481 -10.06 -23.99 -13.95
C ARG A 481 -9.16 -24.31 -12.76
N ASN A 482 -8.05 -23.57 -12.60
CA ASN A 482 -7.09 -23.83 -11.51
C ASN A 482 -7.72 -23.57 -10.13
N ARG A 483 -8.62 -22.57 -10.04
CA ARG A 483 -9.40 -22.31 -8.82
C ARG A 483 -10.43 -23.40 -8.51
N ALA A 484 -11.00 -24.05 -9.53
CA ALA A 484 -11.94 -25.15 -9.31
C ALA A 484 -11.22 -26.37 -8.70
N VAL A 485 -10.04 -26.73 -9.25
CA VAL A 485 -9.21 -27.84 -8.73
C VAL A 485 -8.78 -27.58 -7.28
N VAL A 486 -8.29 -26.38 -6.97
CA VAL A 486 -7.90 -26.02 -5.59
C VAL A 486 -9.10 -26.05 -4.64
N ARG A 487 -10.28 -25.58 -5.07
CA ARG A 487 -11.49 -25.64 -4.24
C ARG A 487 -11.98 -27.06 -4.00
N ALA A 488 -11.81 -27.96 -4.96
CA ALA A 488 -12.16 -29.37 -4.80
C ALA A 488 -11.22 -30.07 -3.81
N LEU A 489 -9.91 -29.74 -3.81
CA LEU A 489 -8.92 -30.31 -2.88
C LEU A 489 -9.01 -29.77 -1.46
N ASN A 490 -9.38 -28.49 -1.27
CA ASN A 490 -9.38 -27.86 0.05
C ASN A 490 -10.18 -28.62 1.13
N PRO A 491 -11.41 -29.11 0.89
CA PRO A 491 -12.14 -29.91 1.87
C PRO A 491 -11.43 -31.23 2.23
N MET A 492 -10.78 -31.88 1.27
CA MET A 492 -10.03 -33.13 1.50
C MET A 492 -8.77 -32.88 2.34
N LEU A 493 -8.11 -31.74 2.16
CA LEU A 493 -6.91 -31.39 2.91
C LEU A 493 -7.16 -31.20 4.40
N VAL A 494 -8.37 -30.78 4.79
CA VAL A 494 -8.73 -30.60 6.21
C VAL A 494 -8.53 -31.91 6.96
N THR A 495 -8.98 -33.04 6.41
CA THR A 495 -8.88 -34.36 7.03
C THR A 495 -7.43 -34.82 7.20
N TYR A 496 -6.56 -34.52 6.23
CA TYR A 496 -5.13 -34.84 6.31
C TYR A 496 -4.36 -33.92 7.27
N LEU A 497 -4.72 -32.63 7.30
CA LEU A 497 -4.09 -31.64 8.18
C LEU A 497 -4.47 -31.85 9.65
N GLU A 498 -5.69 -32.30 9.94
CA GLU A 498 -6.13 -32.65 11.29
C GLU A 498 -5.42 -33.90 11.84
N ALA A 499 -4.98 -34.81 10.96
CA ALA A 499 -4.21 -36.00 11.32
C ALA A 499 -2.69 -35.74 11.46
N SER A 500 -2.22 -34.53 11.12
CA SER A 500 -0.82 -34.15 11.16
C SER A 500 -0.30 -33.98 12.59
N ARG A 501 0.84 -34.58 12.91
CA ARG A 501 1.40 -34.59 14.27
C ARG A 501 2.39 -33.46 14.53
N ASP A 502 3.01 -32.93 13.48
CA ASP A 502 4.01 -31.86 13.58
C ASP A 502 3.99 -30.89 12.37
N LEU A 503 4.80 -29.84 12.49
CA LEU A 503 4.90 -28.80 11.45
C LEU A 503 5.54 -29.33 10.17
N CYS A 504 6.42 -30.33 10.25
CA CYS A 504 7.12 -30.89 9.09
C CYS A 504 6.18 -31.75 8.23
N GLU A 505 5.31 -32.52 8.87
CA GLU A 505 4.23 -33.30 8.26
C GLU A 505 3.20 -32.36 7.64
N THR A 506 2.81 -31.30 8.35
CA THR A 506 1.90 -30.26 7.86
C THR A 506 2.43 -29.61 6.57
N VAL A 507 3.71 -29.23 6.54
CA VAL A 507 4.34 -28.63 5.35
C VAL A 507 4.46 -29.63 4.21
N SER A 508 4.69 -30.91 4.51
CA SER A 508 4.73 -31.96 3.49
C SER A 508 3.36 -32.18 2.86
N ILE A 509 2.29 -32.30 3.65
CA ILE A 509 0.91 -32.45 3.16
C ILE A 509 0.51 -31.27 2.26
N ILE A 510 0.88 -30.04 2.63
CA ILE A 510 0.62 -28.85 1.81
C ILE A 510 1.40 -28.90 0.49
N PHE A 511 2.63 -29.38 0.51
CA PHE A 511 3.44 -29.57 -0.69
C PHE A 511 2.83 -30.64 -1.62
N ASP A 512 2.35 -31.75 -1.05
CA ASP A 512 1.72 -32.86 -1.78
C ASP A 512 0.43 -32.41 -2.45
N ALA A 513 -0.35 -31.60 -1.75
CA ALA A 513 -1.52 -30.94 -2.29
C ALA A 513 -1.19 -30.07 -3.51
N ALA A 514 -0.13 -29.26 -3.40
CA ALA A 514 0.31 -28.41 -4.49
C ALA A 514 0.87 -29.22 -5.68
N LEU A 515 1.51 -30.36 -5.41
CA LEU A 515 1.98 -31.31 -6.42
C LEU A 515 0.81 -31.96 -7.16
N ALA A 516 -0.21 -32.42 -6.44
CA ALA A 516 -1.43 -32.97 -7.00
C ALA A 516 -2.16 -31.95 -7.89
N VAL A 517 -2.27 -30.69 -7.44
CA VAL A 517 -2.81 -29.59 -8.25
C VAL A 517 -2.01 -29.42 -9.56
N CYS A 518 -0.68 -29.48 -9.50
CA CYS A 518 0.17 -29.37 -10.69
C CYS A 518 -0.06 -30.53 -11.66
N ARG A 519 -0.25 -31.76 -11.16
CA ARG A 519 -0.53 -32.96 -11.97
C ARG A 519 -1.88 -32.86 -12.66
N ILE A 520 -2.93 -32.52 -11.93
CA ILE A 520 -4.31 -32.37 -12.46
C ILE A 520 -4.38 -31.27 -13.53
N ILE A 521 -3.58 -30.20 -13.39
CA ILE A 521 -3.52 -29.09 -14.36
C ILE A 521 -2.60 -29.41 -15.55
N GLY A 522 -1.78 -30.47 -15.47
CA GLY A 522 -0.80 -30.82 -16.51
C GLY A 522 0.42 -29.88 -16.53
N ALA A 523 0.78 -29.28 -15.40
CA ALA A 523 1.93 -28.40 -15.30
C ALA A 523 3.25 -29.19 -15.29
N LYS A 524 4.20 -28.82 -16.15
CA LYS A 524 5.51 -29.49 -16.24
C LYS A 524 6.30 -29.26 -14.93
N LEU A 525 6.57 -30.34 -14.21
CA LEU A 525 7.42 -30.36 -13.02
C LEU A 525 8.90 -30.44 -13.44
N SER A 526 9.77 -29.71 -12.74
CA SER A 526 11.23 -29.75 -12.99
C SER A 526 11.90 -30.61 -11.92
N THR A 527 12.79 -31.51 -12.33
CA THR A 527 13.61 -32.32 -11.40
C THR A 527 14.67 -31.47 -10.71
N ALA A 528 14.93 -31.77 -9.44
CA ALA A 528 15.99 -31.20 -8.64
C ALA A 528 17.34 -31.67 -9.22
N GLY A 529 18.00 -30.82 -10.01
CA GLY A 529 19.27 -31.18 -10.67
C GLY A 529 19.72 -30.20 -11.74
N ARG A 530 18.81 -29.41 -12.32
CA ARG A 530 19.22 -28.20 -13.06
C ARG A 530 19.39 -27.05 -12.09
N ALA A 531 20.62 -26.88 -11.63
CA ALA A 531 21.13 -25.58 -11.24
C ALA A 531 20.64 -24.56 -12.28
N THR A 532 19.99 -23.50 -11.83
CA THR A 532 19.70 -22.34 -12.67
C THR A 532 21.03 -21.70 -13.01
N GLY A 533 21.75 -22.28 -13.97
CA GLY A 533 22.74 -21.57 -14.73
C GLY A 533 22.05 -20.30 -15.21
N GLN A 534 22.68 -19.17 -14.96
CA GLN A 534 22.39 -17.93 -15.66
C GLN A 534 22.54 -18.23 -17.16
N SER A 535 21.50 -18.74 -17.79
CA SER A 535 21.41 -18.72 -19.24
C SER A 535 21.41 -17.23 -19.58
N SER A 536 22.48 -16.79 -20.22
CA SER A 536 22.62 -15.54 -20.96
C SER A 536 21.61 -15.49 -22.12
N ALA A 537 20.34 -15.79 -21.85
CA ALA A 537 19.26 -15.71 -22.79
C ALA A 537 19.10 -14.23 -23.11
N ILE A 538 19.59 -13.87 -24.29
CA ILE A 538 19.43 -12.57 -24.91
C ILE A 538 18.00 -12.11 -24.63
N PRO A 539 17.81 -11.00 -23.89
CA PRO A 539 16.48 -10.57 -23.50
C PRO A 539 15.58 -10.46 -24.73
N ALA A 540 14.32 -10.90 -24.63
CA ALA A 540 13.40 -10.92 -25.76
C ALA A 540 13.20 -9.55 -26.44
N TRP A 541 13.56 -8.44 -25.78
CA TRP A 541 13.60 -7.13 -26.42
C TRP A 541 14.81 -6.94 -27.35
N ARG A 542 15.97 -7.52 -27.02
CA ARG A 542 17.20 -7.49 -27.83
C ARG A 542 17.05 -8.34 -29.09
N ILE A 543 16.49 -9.55 -28.98
CA ILE A 543 16.11 -10.38 -30.15
C ILE A 543 15.20 -9.60 -31.10
N ARG A 544 14.16 -8.94 -30.56
CA ARG A 544 13.23 -8.10 -31.34
C ARG A 544 13.89 -6.88 -31.99
N ILE A 545 14.95 -6.33 -31.41
CA ILE A 545 15.71 -5.21 -32.00
C ILE A 545 16.63 -5.74 -33.11
N GLU A 546 17.34 -6.84 -32.87
CA GLU A 546 18.21 -7.48 -33.86
C GLU A 546 17.40 -7.93 -35.09
N GLU A 547 16.22 -8.52 -34.92
CA GLU A 547 15.29 -8.84 -36.02
C GLU A 547 14.77 -7.59 -36.77
N ARG A 548 14.60 -6.46 -36.09
CA ARG A 548 14.18 -5.20 -36.73
C ARG A 548 15.34 -4.58 -37.52
N ILE A 549 16.57 -4.69 -37.03
CA ILE A 549 17.78 -4.25 -37.72
C ILE A 549 18.03 -5.13 -38.95
N ALA A 550 17.88 -6.45 -38.83
CA ALA A 550 18.00 -7.39 -39.94
C ALA A 550 16.99 -7.07 -41.05
N ARG A 551 15.71 -6.91 -40.70
CA ARG A 551 14.65 -6.50 -41.66
C ARG A 551 14.91 -5.14 -42.30
N ALA A 552 15.45 -4.17 -41.54
CA ALA A 552 15.80 -2.86 -42.08
C ALA A 552 16.98 -2.96 -43.08
N ARG A 553 18.00 -3.78 -42.79
CA ARG A 553 19.14 -4.02 -43.70
C ARG A 553 18.73 -4.74 -44.97
N GLU A 554 17.78 -5.68 -44.86
CA GLU A 554 17.19 -6.38 -46.00
C GLU A 554 16.38 -5.42 -46.89
N HIS A 555 15.54 -4.56 -46.29
CA HIS A 555 14.84 -3.49 -47.01
C HIS A 555 15.81 -2.51 -47.69
N ILE A 556 16.91 -2.13 -47.02
CA ILE A 556 17.93 -1.25 -47.61
C ILE A 556 18.63 -1.95 -48.79
N SER A 557 18.94 -3.24 -48.68
CA SER A 557 19.55 -4.01 -49.78
C SER A 557 18.60 -4.18 -50.97
N LEU A 558 17.31 -4.36 -50.72
CA LEU A 558 16.29 -4.41 -51.78
C LEU A 558 16.11 -3.04 -52.46
N LEU A 559 16.16 -1.95 -51.71
CA LEU A 559 16.11 -0.60 -52.26
C LEU A 559 17.38 -0.25 -53.06
N ALA A 560 18.56 -0.75 -52.63
CA ALA A 560 19.80 -0.58 -53.38
C ALA A 560 19.76 -1.33 -54.72
N ARG A 561 19.21 -2.56 -54.76
CA ARG A 561 19.01 -3.34 -55.99
C ARG A 561 17.93 -2.80 -56.94
N LEU A 562 17.10 -1.88 -56.49
CA LEU A 562 16.11 -1.17 -57.32
C LEU A 562 16.62 0.19 -57.80
N ALA A 563 17.81 0.60 -57.32
CA ALA A 563 18.47 1.85 -57.70
C ALA A 563 19.64 1.64 -58.70
N ASP A 564 20.08 0.39 -58.87
CA ASP A 564 20.79 -0.12 -60.06
C ASP A 564 19.78 -0.61 -61.10
#